data_AF-A0A1J5MBV0-F1
#
_entry.id   AF-A0A1J5MBV0-F1
#
_cell.length_a   1.000
_cell.length_b   1.000
_cell.length_c   1.000
_cell.angle_alpha   90.00
_cell.angle_beta   90.00
_cell.angle_gamma   90.00
#
_symmetry.space_group_name_H-M   'P 1'
#
loop_
_entity.id
_entity.type
_entity.pdbx_description
1 polymer ?
#
loop_
_entity_poly.entity_id
_entity_poly.type
_entity_poly.pdbx_seq_one_letter_code
_entity_poly.pdbx_strand_id
1 'polypeptide(L)'
;MRALRTHTSSPNVLLKELIDLSIQLYLASFGRLKNNNQKKRNMKDQDDFVKALKSVLCEGASRKILDSVSSPVGRGVTPEMRDLASWARNLSGEDLNNVLCLIEKGIDQTVFGFLCVLDGVRAIEPMGEKGSLQLRYLGPEGTKVNLTREEGEFLHDAYKGLGE
;
A
#
# COMPACT_ATOMS: atom_id res chain seq x y z
N MET A 1 -15.21 -31.10 -33.65
CA MET A 1 -14.50 -29.82 -33.43
C MET A 1 -15.18 -29.09 -32.28
N ARG A 2 -14.47 -28.87 -31.16
CA ARG A 2 -15.00 -28.16 -29.99
C ARG A 2 -14.46 -26.72 -30.07
N ALA A 3 -15.35 -25.75 -30.23
CA ALA A 3 -14.96 -24.34 -30.31
C ALA A 3 -14.37 -23.88 -28.97
N LEU A 4 -13.11 -23.42 -29.02
CA LEU A 4 -12.44 -22.74 -27.92
C LEU A 4 -13.13 -21.39 -27.71
N ARG A 5 -13.87 -21.23 -26.61
CA ARG A 5 -14.30 -19.91 -26.13
C ARG A 5 -13.07 -19.21 -25.57
N THR A 6 -12.51 -18.28 -26.32
CA THR A 6 -11.53 -17.33 -25.81
C THR A 6 -12.25 -16.34 -24.90
N HIS A 7 -12.08 -16.46 -23.59
CA HIS A 7 -12.47 -15.43 -22.64
C HIS A 7 -11.52 -14.24 -22.82
N THR A 8 -11.91 -13.30 -23.68
CA THR A 8 -11.27 -11.97 -23.74
C THR A 8 -11.86 -11.14 -22.61
N SER A 9 -11.28 -11.22 -21.41
CA SER A 9 -11.60 -10.29 -20.34
C SER A 9 -11.16 -8.88 -20.76
N SER A 10 -12.08 -7.91 -20.70
CA SER A 10 -11.81 -6.51 -21.01
C SER A 10 -10.68 -5.99 -20.10
N PRO A 11 -9.75 -5.13 -20.59
CA PRO A 11 -8.63 -4.61 -19.80
C PRO A 11 -9.03 -4.02 -18.43
N ASN A 12 -10.25 -3.46 -18.34
CA ASN A 12 -10.79 -2.89 -17.12
C ASN A 12 -11.18 -3.93 -16.05
N VAL A 13 -11.49 -5.16 -16.46
CA VAL A 13 -11.80 -6.27 -15.55
C VAL A 13 -10.52 -6.76 -14.87
N LEU A 14 -9.43 -6.89 -15.65
CA LEU A 14 -8.13 -7.30 -15.13
C LEU A 14 -7.56 -6.28 -14.13
N LEU A 15 -7.74 -4.98 -14.39
CA LEU A 15 -7.30 -3.93 -13.47
C LEU A 15 -8.09 -3.94 -12.16
N LYS A 16 -9.41 -4.12 -12.22
CA LYS A 16 -10.26 -4.22 -11.04
C LYS A 16 -9.92 -5.46 -10.20
N GLU A 17 -9.72 -6.60 -10.86
CA GLU A 17 -9.28 -7.83 -10.20
C GLU A 17 -7.91 -7.66 -9.53
N LEU A 18 -6.97 -6.95 -10.15
CA LEU A 18 -5.66 -6.66 -9.58
C LEU A 18 -5.76 -5.77 -8.33
N ILE A 19 -6.66 -4.77 -8.34
CA ILE A 19 -6.92 -3.86 -7.21
C ILE A 19 -7.58 -4.62 -6.06
N ASP A 20 -8.67 -5.34 -6.32
CA ASP A 20 -9.39 -6.13 -5.30
C ASP A 20 -8.45 -7.14 -4.64
N LEU A 21 -7.51 -7.67 -5.40
CA LEU A 21 -6.54 -8.64 -4.92
C LEU A 21 -5.39 -8.01 -4.11
N SER A 22 -4.94 -6.80 -4.46
CA SER A 22 -4.02 -6.04 -3.61
C SER A 22 -4.62 -5.77 -2.22
N ILE A 23 -5.93 -5.51 -2.16
CA ILE A 23 -6.68 -5.31 -0.91
C ILE A 23 -6.73 -6.61 -0.11
N GLN A 24 -7.04 -7.76 -0.75
CA GLN A 24 -7.06 -9.05 -0.06
C GLN A 24 -5.68 -9.49 0.46
N LEU A 25 -4.61 -9.25 -0.30
CA LEU A 25 -3.24 -9.51 0.12
C LEU A 25 -2.81 -8.62 1.30
N TYR A 26 -3.22 -7.36 1.28
CA TYR A 26 -3.00 -6.44 2.40
C TYR A 26 -3.71 -6.92 3.68
N LEU A 27 -4.98 -7.34 3.57
CA LEU A 27 -5.75 -7.86 4.70
C LEU A 27 -5.21 -9.19 5.24
N ALA A 28 -4.78 -10.11 4.37
CA ALA A 28 -4.16 -11.38 4.76
C ALA A 28 -2.81 -11.19 5.47
N SER A 29 -2.07 -10.14 5.10
CA SER A 29 -0.80 -9.76 5.73
C SER A 29 -1.01 -9.13 7.12
N PHE A 30 -2.14 -8.46 7.35
CA PHE A 30 -2.46 -7.82 8.65
C PHE A 30 -2.75 -8.82 9.77
N GLY A 31 -3.17 -10.05 9.44
CA GLY A 31 -3.34 -11.15 10.42
C GLY A 31 -2.03 -11.66 11.05
N ARG A 32 -0.87 -11.20 10.57
CA ARG A 32 0.47 -11.59 11.04
C ARG A 32 1.34 -10.42 11.49
N LEU A 33 0.76 -9.32 11.95
CA LEU A 33 1.51 -8.31 12.70
C LEU A 33 1.66 -8.72 14.18
N LYS A 34 2.48 -9.75 14.44
CA LYS A 34 3.04 -9.99 15.77
C LYS A 34 4.53 -9.67 15.75
N ASN A 35 4.90 -8.66 16.54
CA ASN A 35 6.21 -8.38 17.09
C ASN A 35 7.40 -8.66 16.16
N ASN A 36 7.62 -7.78 15.18
CA ASN A 36 9.00 -7.48 14.83
C ASN A 36 9.53 -6.54 15.90
N ASN A 37 10.74 -6.80 16.39
CA ASN A 37 11.51 -5.95 17.31
C ASN A 37 11.62 -4.52 16.76
N GLN A 38 10.55 -3.73 16.87
CA GLN A 38 10.61 -2.30 16.71
C GLN A 38 11.37 -1.78 17.91
N LYS A 39 12.69 -1.64 17.74
CA LYS A 39 13.50 -0.68 18.49
C LYS A 39 12.60 0.55 18.65
N LYS A 40 12.17 0.88 19.89
CA LYS A 40 11.24 1.99 20.17
C LYS A 40 11.70 3.21 19.39
N ARG A 41 11.09 3.47 18.23
CA ARG A 41 11.41 4.65 17.43
C ARG A 41 10.56 5.75 18.03
N ASN A 42 11.19 6.61 18.82
CA ASN A 42 10.56 7.87 19.18
C ASN A 42 10.52 8.72 17.91
N MET A 43 9.31 8.91 17.38
CA MET A 43 9.09 9.83 16.27
C MET A 43 9.39 11.24 16.75
N LYS A 44 10.28 11.95 16.04
CA LYS A 44 10.71 13.29 16.45
C LYS A 44 9.97 14.38 15.70
N ASP A 45 9.70 14.14 14.42
CA ASP A 45 9.11 15.12 13.51
C ASP A 45 8.42 14.43 12.32
N GLN A 46 7.99 15.28 11.38
CA GLN A 46 7.31 14.91 10.15
C GLN A 46 8.18 14.05 9.22
N ASP A 47 9.46 14.40 9.05
CA ASP A 47 10.38 13.69 8.16
C ASP A 47 10.64 12.27 8.67
N ASP A 48 10.87 12.12 9.98
CA ASP A 48 10.99 10.81 10.62
C ASP A 48 9.73 9.97 10.38
N PHE A 49 8.54 10.59 10.43
CA PHE A 49 7.28 9.91 10.17
C PHE A 49 7.18 9.43 8.73
N VAL A 50 7.45 10.32 7.78
CA VAL A 50 7.36 10.02 6.34
C VAL A 50 8.36 8.93 5.95
N LYS A 51 9.60 8.99 6.47
CA LYS A 51 10.62 7.94 6.28
C LYS A 51 10.17 6.60 6.86
N ALA A 52 9.64 6.60 8.08
CA ALA A 52 9.14 5.38 8.70
C ALA A 52 7.94 4.80 7.92
N LEU A 53 7.06 5.66 7.42
CA LEU A 53 5.89 5.28 6.62
C LEU A 53 6.32 4.62 5.31
N LYS A 54 7.23 5.24 4.56
CA LYS A 54 7.79 4.67 3.31
C LYS A 54 8.45 3.31 3.55
N SER A 55 9.23 3.19 4.62
CA SER A 55 9.88 1.92 4.98
C SER A 55 8.89 0.81 5.35
N VAL A 56 7.80 1.14 6.05
CA VAL A 56 6.81 0.13 6.44
C VAL A 56 5.90 -0.27 5.29
N LEU A 57 5.48 0.68 4.45
CA LEU A 57 4.45 0.47 3.43
C LEU A 57 4.99 0.16 2.04
N CYS A 58 6.14 0.71 1.65
CA CYS A 58 6.66 0.58 0.29
C CYS A 58 7.80 -0.43 0.21
N GLU A 59 8.76 -0.37 1.15
CA GLU A 59 9.93 -1.25 1.11
C GLU A 59 9.52 -2.73 1.29
N GLY A 60 9.78 -3.53 0.25
CA GLY A 60 9.49 -4.96 0.25
C GLY A 60 8.01 -5.33 0.18
N ALA A 61 7.12 -4.39 -0.14
CA ALA A 61 5.69 -4.66 -0.24
C ALA A 61 5.34 -5.58 -1.42
N SER A 62 5.95 -5.33 -2.58
CA SER A 62 5.87 -6.21 -3.76
C SER A 62 6.36 -7.62 -3.46
N ARG A 63 7.45 -7.75 -2.71
CA ARG A 63 8.00 -9.04 -2.27
C ARG A 63 7.05 -9.79 -1.33
N LYS A 64 6.42 -9.11 -0.37
CA LYS A 64 5.42 -9.74 0.51
C LYS A 64 4.20 -10.23 -0.28
N ILE A 65 3.78 -9.46 -1.29
CA ILE A 65 2.72 -9.87 -2.22
C ILE A 65 3.16 -11.10 -3.00
N LEU A 66 4.38 -11.09 -3.55
CA LEU A 66 4.93 -12.24 -4.27
C LEU A 66 5.01 -13.48 -3.38
N ASP A 67 5.47 -13.36 -2.14
CA ASP A 67 5.56 -14.47 -1.19
C ASP A 67 4.17 -15.04 -0.88
N SER A 68 3.18 -14.16 -0.71
CA SER A 68 1.78 -14.54 -0.43
C SER A 68 1.12 -15.23 -1.62
N VAL A 69 1.46 -14.83 -2.84
CA VAL A 69 0.95 -15.41 -4.10
C VAL A 69 1.68 -16.70 -4.45
N SER A 70 2.99 -16.77 -4.22
CA SER A 70 3.84 -17.93 -4.57
C SER A 70 3.67 -19.11 -3.62
N SER A 71 3.25 -18.86 -2.39
CA SER A 71 3.04 -19.89 -1.37
C SER A 71 1.89 -19.49 -0.45
N PRO A 72 0.62 -19.59 -0.90
CA PRO A 72 -0.52 -19.25 -0.07
C PRO A 72 -0.61 -20.24 1.11
N VAL A 73 -0.14 -19.81 2.28
CA VAL A 73 -0.09 -20.63 3.51
C VAL A 73 -1.38 -20.48 4.32
N GLY A 74 -2.05 -21.60 4.62
CA GLY A 74 -3.05 -21.69 5.69
C GLY A 74 -4.36 -22.40 5.32
N ARG A 75 -5.20 -22.65 6.33
CA ARG A 75 -6.51 -23.33 6.20
C ARG A 75 -7.64 -22.44 5.62
N GLY A 76 -7.32 -21.26 5.08
CA GLY A 76 -8.29 -20.25 4.61
C GLY A 76 -8.00 -19.69 3.22
N VAL A 77 -7.23 -20.38 2.38
CA VAL A 77 -6.96 -19.94 1.00
C VAL A 77 -8.24 -20.07 0.18
N THR A 78 -8.77 -18.94 -0.30
CA THR A 78 -9.99 -18.93 -1.11
C THR A 78 -9.72 -19.49 -2.52
N PRO A 79 -10.75 -19.94 -3.25
CA PRO A 79 -10.61 -20.32 -4.65
C PRO A 79 -9.92 -19.24 -5.49
N GLU A 80 -10.30 -17.98 -5.30
CA GLU A 80 -9.76 -16.83 -6.03
C GLU A 80 -8.26 -16.65 -5.79
N MET A 81 -7.81 -16.81 -4.54
CA MET A 81 -6.38 -16.77 -4.20
C MET A 81 -5.58 -17.90 -4.86
N ARG A 82 -6.18 -19.10 -5.01
CA ARG A 82 -5.51 -20.23 -5.68
C ARG A 82 -5.40 -20.00 -7.18
N ASP A 83 -6.46 -19.49 -7.80
CA ASP A 83 -6.49 -19.22 -9.23
C ASP A 83 -5.46 -18.15 -9.58
N LEU A 84 -5.35 -17.10 -8.77
CA LEU A 84 -4.33 -16.08 -8.95
C LEU A 84 -2.92 -16.61 -8.68
N ALA A 85 -2.71 -17.40 -7.62
CA ALA A 85 -1.43 -18.06 -7.38
C ALA A 85 -1.02 -18.96 -8.55
N SER A 86 -1.98 -19.59 -9.23
CA SER A 86 -1.75 -20.39 -10.44
C SER A 86 -1.38 -19.50 -11.63
N TRP A 87 -2.13 -18.42 -11.88
CA TRP A 87 -1.85 -17.46 -12.93
C TRP A 87 -0.46 -16.83 -12.78
N ALA A 88 -0.12 -16.33 -11.60
CA ALA A 88 1.16 -15.68 -11.32
C ALA A 88 2.35 -16.63 -11.54
N ARG A 89 2.19 -17.92 -11.20
CA ARG A 89 3.22 -18.95 -11.46
C ARG A 89 3.46 -19.23 -12.95
N ASN A 90 2.49 -18.88 -13.81
CA ASN A 90 2.60 -19.05 -15.27
C ASN A 90 3.11 -17.79 -15.99
N LEU A 91 3.34 -16.68 -15.27
CA LEU A 91 3.96 -15.49 -15.86
C LEU A 91 5.43 -15.75 -16.19
N SER A 92 5.90 -15.12 -17.25
CA SER A 92 7.35 -15.04 -17.50
C SER A 92 8.02 -14.23 -16.39
N GLY A 93 9.34 -14.39 -16.23
CA GLY A 93 10.10 -13.57 -15.27
C GLY A 93 9.99 -12.06 -15.57
N GLU A 94 9.89 -11.69 -16.84
CA GLU A 94 9.70 -10.30 -17.28
C GLU A 94 8.30 -9.78 -16.91
N ASP A 95 7.24 -10.53 -17.24
CA ASP A 95 5.86 -10.14 -16.93
C ASP A 95 5.64 -10.05 -15.41
N LEU A 96 6.21 -10.99 -14.66
CA LEU A 96 6.15 -10.97 -13.20
C LEU A 96 6.83 -9.71 -12.65
N ASN A 97 8.01 -9.34 -13.16
CA ASN A 97 8.69 -8.11 -12.76
C ASN A 97 7.87 -6.85 -13.13
N ASN A 98 7.22 -6.83 -14.29
CA ASN A 98 6.35 -5.73 -14.70
C ASN A 98 5.13 -5.58 -13.77
N VAL A 99 4.50 -6.70 -13.39
CA VAL A 99 3.40 -6.70 -12.41
C VAL A 99 3.87 -6.20 -11.05
N LEU A 100 5.03 -6.66 -10.56
CA LEU A 100 5.59 -6.19 -9.29
C LEU A 100 5.90 -4.69 -9.34
N CYS A 101 6.44 -4.18 -10.44
CA CYS A 101 6.69 -2.76 -10.63
C CYS A 101 5.40 -1.93 -10.61
N LEU A 102 4.34 -2.41 -11.28
CA LEU A 102 3.02 -1.77 -11.24
C LEU A 102 2.43 -1.73 -9.83
N ILE A 103 2.61 -2.81 -9.07
CA ILE A 103 2.18 -2.89 -7.67
C ILE A 103 2.95 -1.86 -6.82
N GLU A 104 4.27 -1.77 -6.96
CA GLU A 104 5.08 -0.78 -6.24
C GLU A 104 4.63 0.64 -6.55
N LYS A 105 4.42 0.96 -7.83
CA LYS A 105 3.90 2.26 -8.27
C LYS A 105 2.51 2.55 -7.71
N GLY A 106 1.63 1.54 -7.67
CA GLY A 106 0.29 1.67 -7.10
C GLY A 106 0.31 1.96 -5.60
N ILE A 107 1.19 1.28 -4.86
CA ILE A 107 1.38 1.50 -3.42
C ILE A 107 1.93 2.91 -3.18
N ASP A 108 2.99 3.30 -3.90
CA ASP A 108 3.61 4.62 -3.79
C ASP A 108 2.60 5.74 -4.07
N GLN A 109 1.83 5.63 -5.16
CA GLN A 109 0.76 6.59 -5.47
C GLN A 109 -0.37 6.61 -4.43
N THR A 110 -0.70 5.46 -3.84
CA THR A 110 -1.73 5.38 -2.80
C THR A 110 -1.28 6.09 -1.53
N VAL A 111 -0.04 5.87 -1.10
CA VAL A 111 0.54 6.53 0.06
C VAL A 111 0.64 8.04 -0.19
N PHE A 112 1.19 8.47 -1.32
CA PHE A 112 1.25 9.88 -1.70
C PHE A 112 -0.15 10.52 -1.70
N GLY A 113 -1.12 9.88 -2.35
CA GLY A 113 -2.50 10.38 -2.43
C GLY A 113 -3.19 10.47 -1.07
N PHE A 114 -2.89 9.56 -0.14
CA PHE A 114 -3.37 9.63 1.24
C PHE A 114 -2.73 10.79 2.01
N LEU A 115 -1.43 11.03 1.84
CA LEU A 115 -0.77 12.19 2.44
C LEU A 115 -1.34 13.51 1.91
N CYS A 116 -1.64 13.60 0.61
CA CYS A 116 -2.35 14.75 0.04
C CYS A 116 -3.72 15.00 0.69
N VAL A 117 -4.41 13.95 1.12
CA VAL A 117 -5.67 14.10 1.87
C VAL A 117 -5.41 14.69 3.24
N LEU A 118 -4.40 14.17 3.98
CA LEU A 118 -4.03 14.69 5.29
C LEU A 118 -3.58 16.15 5.24
N ASP A 119 -2.85 16.53 4.20
CA ASP A 119 -2.41 17.92 3.96
C ASP A 119 -3.55 18.84 3.51
N GLY A 120 -4.75 18.31 3.25
CA GLY A 120 -5.91 19.09 2.80
C GLY A 120 -5.86 19.53 1.33
N VAL A 121 -4.77 19.23 0.61
CA VAL A 121 -4.64 19.52 -0.84
C VAL A 121 -5.52 18.62 -1.69
N ARG A 122 -5.98 17.48 -1.15
CA ARG A 122 -7.03 16.62 -1.71
C ARG A 122 -8.21 16.52 -0.74
N ALA A 123 -9.27 17.27 -1.02
CA ALA A 123 -10.46 17.27 -0.18
C ALA A 123 -11.24 15.94 -0.26
N ILE A 124 -11.69 15.46 0.90
CA ILE A 124 -12.63 14.33 1.04
C ILE A 124 -14.04 14.79 1.42
N GLU A 125 -14.19 16.04 1.83
CA GLU A 125 -15.46 16.65 2.20
C GLU A 125 -16.22 17.13 0.94
N PRO A 126 -17.55 17.14 0.96
CA PRO A 126 -18.36 17.73 -0.10
C PRO A 126 -18.11 19.25 -0.22
N MET A 127 -18.68 19.88 -1.25
CA MET A 127 -18.49 21.32 -1.46
C MET A 127 -18.95 22.16 -0.25
N GLY A 128 -18.11 23.11 0.17
CA GLY A 128 -18.36 23.98 1.32
C GLY A 128 -17.07 24.38 2.04
N GLU A 129 -17.20 24.91 3.25
CA GLU A 129 -16.08 25.08 4.17
C GLU A 129 -15.43 23.72 4.46
N LYS A 130 -14.10 23.68 4.44
CA LYS A 130 -13.32 22.46 4.61
C LYS A 130 -12.65 22.43 5.96
N GLY A 131 -12.66 21.28 6.61
CA GLY A 131 -11.90 21.03 7.83
C GLY A 131 -10.40 20.84 7.55
N SER A 132 -9.60 20.91 8.61
CA SER A 132 -8.19 20.52 8.58
C SER A 132 -8.03 19.15 9.26
N LEU A 133 -7.33 18.22 8.62
CA LEU A 133 -6.96 16.95 9.25
C LEU A 133 -5.66 17.13 10.06
N GLN A 134 -5.64 16.60 11.28
CA GLN A 134 -4.45 16.64 12.13
C GLN A 134 -3.97 15.25 12.54
N LEU A 135 -2.68 14.98 12.32
CA LEU A 135 -2.01 13.75 12.76
C LEU A 135 -1.06 14.05 13.91
N ARG A 136 -1.15 13.26 14.98
CA ARG A 136 -0.30 13.37 16.16
C ARG A 136 0.29 12.02 16.56
N TYR A 137 1.58 11.97 16.80
CA TYR A 137 2.26 10.82 17.40
C TYR A 137 2.17 10.91 18.93
N LEU A 138 1.78 9.80 19.56
CA LEU A 138 1.76 9.63 21.02
C LEU A 138 2.76 8.54 21.40
N GLY A 139 3.89 8.94 21.99
CA GLY A 139 4.98 8.05 22.35
C GLY A 139 4.85 7.40 23.74
N PRO A 140 5.65 6.36 24.02
CA PRO A 140 5.55 5.54 25.23
C PRO A 140 5.78 6.27 26.56
N GLU A 141 6.41 7.46 26.54
CA GLU A 141 6.74 8.27 27.73
C GLU A 141 5.99 9.62 27.72
N GLY A 142 4.81 9.64 27.10
CA GLY A 142 3.99 10.85 27.02
C GLY A 142 4.46 11.86 25.97
N THR A 143 5.48 11.52 25.16
CA THR A 143 5.89 12.31 24.01
C THR A 143 4.70 12.56 23.09
N LYS A 144 4.48 13.82 22.71
CA LYS A 144 3.45 14.21 21.74
C LYS A 144 4.12 15.02 20.64
N VAL A 145 3.97 14.58 19.39
CA VAL A 145 4.50 15.29 18.22
C VAL A 145 3.36 15.52 17.23
N ASN A 146 3.15 16.76 16.83
CA ASN A 146 2.26 17.08 15.71
C ASN A 146 3.00 16.78 14.41
N LEU A 147 2.43 15.89 13.60
CA LEU A 147 3.03 15.43 12.34
C LEU A 147 2.46 16.16 11.13
N THR A 148 1.22 16.63 11.23
CA THR A 148 0.67 17.66 10.33
C THR A 148 1.01 19.02 10.91
N ARG A 149 1.77 19.84 10.18
CA ARG A 149 2.09 21.20 10.59
C ARG A 149 1.12 22.21 9.94
N GLU A 150 0.79 23.27 10.67
CA GLU A 150 0.08 24.43 10.10
C GLU A 150 1.01 25.29 9.23
N GLU A 151 2.32 25.27 9.52
CA GLU A 151 3.37 25.96 8.76
C GLU A 151 4.55 25.00 8.48
N GLY A 152 5.05 25.01 7.24
CA GLY A 152 6.17 24.17 6.81
C GLY A 152 5.88 23.38 5.55
N GLU A 153 6.76 22.43 5.24
CA GLU A 153 6.58 21.49 4.12
C GLU A 153 5.40 20.54 4.38
N PHE A 154 4.63 20.22 3.34
CA PHE A 154 3.54 19.26 3.44
C PHE A 154 4.04 17.80 3.52
N LEU A 155 3.23 16.90 4.09
CA LEU A 155 3.58 15.48 4.19
C LEU A 155 3.83 14.84 2.83
N HIS A 156 3.01 15.17 1.83
CA HIS A 156 3.14 14.63 0.48
C HIS A 156 4.40 15.12 -0.24
N ASP A 157 4.84 16.36 0.01
CA ASP A 157 6.08 16.91 -0.53
C ASP A 157 7.30 16.23 0.11
N ALA A 158 7.31 16.14 1.44
CA ALA A 158 8.34 15.41 2.18
C ALA A 158 8.43 13.94 1.72
N TYR A 159 7.29 13.31 1.40
CA TYR A 159 7.25 11.94 0.87
C TYR A 159 7.83 11.82 -0.54
N LYS A 160 7.46 12.76 -1.42
CA LYS A 160 7.96 12.82 -2.79
C LYS A 160 9.47 13.04 -2.80
N GLY A 161 9.99 13.90 -1.92
CA GLY A 161 11.42 14.16 -1.77
C GLY A 161 12.26 12.95 -1.34
N LEU A 162 11.66 11.85 -0.86
CA LEU A 162 12.36 10.59 -0.60
C LEU A 162 12.55 9.71 -1.85
N GLY A 163 11.97 10.06 -2.99
CA GLY A 163 12.00 9.29 -4.24
C GLY A 163 12.86 9.90 -5.35
N GLU A 164 13.37 11.11 -5.14
CA GLU A 164 14.39 11.78 -5.97
C GLU A 164 15.80 11.44 -5.47
#